data_AF-A0A356X8M3-F1
#
_entry.id   AF-A0A356X8M3-F1
#
_cell.length_a   1.000
_cell.length_b   1.000
_cell.length_c   1.000
_cell.angle_alpha   90.00
_cell.angle_beta   90.00
_cell.angle_gamma   90.00
#
_symmetry.space_group_name_H-M   'P 1'
#
loop_
_entity.id
_entity.type
_entity.pdbx_description
1 polymer ?
#
loop_
_entity_poly.entity_id
_entity_poly.type
_entity_poly.pdbx_seq_one_letter_code
_entity_poly.pdbx_strand_id
1 'polypeptide(L)' 'MDTPALEARAIQKHLRKSPRKVRLVVDVVRGKSVEEALKTLEFLKQAASDDVIKVIKSAA' A
#
# COMPACT_ATOMS: atom_id res chain seq x y z
N MET A 1 11.91 -8.07 16.76
CA MET A 1 13.31 -8.41 16.45
C MET A 1 13.38 -8.43 14.93
N ASP A 2 13.59 -7.28 14.31
CA ASP A 2 13.57 -7.17 12.85
C ASP A 2 14.88 -7.76 12.33
N THR A 3 14.74 -8.86 11.58
CA THR A 3 15.86 -9.60 10.98
C THR A 3 16.03 -9.02 9.59
N PRO A 4 17.16 -8.36 9.26
CA PRO A 4 17.31 -7.70 7.96
C PRO A 4 17.57 -8.75 6.88
N ALA A 5 16.48 -9.28 6.31
CA ALA A 5 16.50 -10.12 5.12
C ALA A 5 15.88 -9.33 3.96
N LEU A 6 16.71 -8.85 3.02
CA LEU A 6 16.33 -8.18 1.76
C LEU A 6 14.98 -7.44 1.80
N GLU A 7 14.89 -6.40 2.63
CA GLU A 7 13.66 -5.62 2.79
C GLU A 7 13.71 -4.38 1.90
N ALA A 8 12.78 -4.28 0.95
CA ALA A 8 12.60 -3.10 0.14
C ALA A 8 11.56 -2.16 0.78
N ARG A 9 11.86 -0.86 0.83
CA ARG A 9 11.03 0.14 1.52
C ARG A 9 10.80 1.37 0.64
N ALA A 10 9.54 1.71 0.42
CA ALA A 10 9.13 2.96 -0.22
C ALA A 10 8.29 3.83 0.74
N ILE A 11 8.46 5.15 0.66
CA ILE A 11 7.72 6.11 1.51
C ILE A 11 7.23 7.27 0.65
N GLN A 12 5.92 7.49 0.62
CA GLN A 12 5.31 8.69 0.04
C GLN A 12 4.92 9.67 1.16
N LYS A 13 5.49 10.88 1.12
CA LYS A 13 5.22 11.95 2.09
C LYS A 13 4.28 13.01 1.50
N HIS A 14 3.59 13.75 2.36
CA HIS A 14 2.72 14.88 2.01
C HIS A 14 1.54 14.54 1.08
N LEU A 15 0.95 13.36 1.24
CA LEU A 15 -0.23 12.96 0.48
C LEU A 15 -1.44 13.84 0.82
N ARG A 16 -2.10 14.41 -0.21
CA ARG A 16 -3.28 15.27 -0.09
C ARG A 16 -4.57 14.45 0.06
N LYS A 17 -4.61 13.53 1.02
CA LYS A 17 -5.78 12.69 1.35
C LYS A 17 -5.97 12.63 2.86
N SER A 18 -7.21 12.38 3.28
CA SER A 18 -7.49 12.17 4.70
C SER A 18 -6.81 10.88 5.19
N PRO A 19 -6.04 10.93 6.29
CA PRO A 19 -5.35 9.75 6.84
C PRO A 19 -6.30 8.57 7.10
N ARG A 20 -7.53 8.84 7.52
CA ARG A 20 -8.53 7.80 7.84
C ARG A 20 -8.94 7.01 6.59
N LYS A 21 -9.09 7.68 5.44
CA LYS A 21 -9.45 7.03 4.16
C LYS A 21 -8.31 6.14 3.65
N VAL A 22 -7.07 6.60 3.78
CA VAL A 22 -5.88 5.83 3.37
C VAL A 22 -5.71 4.61 4.27
N ARG A 23 -5.89 4.77 5.59
CA ARG A 23 -5.74 3.67 6.55
C ARG A 23 -6.67 2.49 6.26
N LEU A 24 -7.93 2.76 5.92
CA LEU A 24 -8.90 1.73 5.54
C LEU A 24 -8.40 0.90 4.34
N VAL A 25 -7.79 1.53 3.34
CA VAL A 25 -7.25 0.83 2.17
C VAL A 25 -6.01 0.03 2.53
N VAL A 26 -5.09 0.59 3.32
CA VAL A 26 -3.86 -0.09 3.76
C VAL A 26 -4.18 -1.33 4.59
N ASP A 27 -5.17 -1.25 5.47
CA ASP A 27 -5.53 -2.37 6.34
C ASP A 27 -6.16 -3.53 5.55
N VAL A 28 -6.75 -3.29 4.37
CA VAL A 28 -7.26 -4.34 3.47
C VAL A 28 -6.14 -5.18 2.83
N VAL A 29 -4.95 -4.61 2.64
CA VAL A 29 -3.83 -5.27 1.95
C VAL A 29 -2.69 -5.71 2.87
N ARG A 30 -2.75 -5.32 4.15
CA ARG A 30 -1.75 -5.71 5.15
C ARG A 30 -1.73 -7.24 5.32
N GLY A 31 -0.54 -7.84 5.20
CA GLY A 31 -0.35 -9.28 5.36
C GLY A 31 -0.66 -10.13 4.11
N LYS A 32 -1.06 -9.50 3.00
CA LYS A 32 -1.22 -10.18 1.70
C LYS A 32 0.07 -10.17 0.89
N SER A 33 0.17 -11.07 -0.08
CA SER A 33 1.27 -11.03 -1.07
C SER A 33 1.15 -9.80 -1.97
N VAL A 34 2.26 -9.38 -2.59
CA VAL A 34 2.30 -8.19 -3.47
C VAL A 34 1.30 -8.32 -4.63
N GLU A 35 1.25 -9.48 -5.28
CA GLU A 35 0.33 -9.72 -6.41
C GLU A 35 -1.14 -9.66 -5.99
N GLU A 36 -1.49 -10.27 -4.85
CA GLU A 36 -2.87 -10.24 -4.33
C GLU A 36 -3.28 -8.84 -3.90
N ALA A 37 -2.36 -8.09 -3.28
CA ALA A 37 -2.60 -6.71 -2.89
C ALA A 37 -2.87 -5.83 -4.12
N LEU A 38 -2.07 -5.95 -5.18
CA LEU A 38 -2.25 -5.19 -6.42
C LEU A 38 -3.59 -5.53 -7.09
N LYS A 39 -3.93 -6.81 -7.24
CA LYS A 39 -5.23 -7.24 -7.79
C LYS A 39 -6.40 -6.73 -6.96
N THR A 40 -6.30 -6.79 -5.63
CA THR A 40 -7.36 -6.29 -4.74
C THR A 40 -7.57 -4.79 -4.90
N LEU A 41 -6.49 -4.01 -4.97
CA LEU A 41 -6.55 -2.55 -5.05
C LEU A 41 -7.05 -2.06 -6.41
N GLU A 42 -6.76 -2.76 -7.51
CA GLU A 42 -7.22 -2.41 -8.86
C GLU A 42 -8.76 -2.39 -8.98
N PHE A 43 -9.45 -3.28 -8.27
CA PHE A 43 -10.92 -3.32 -8.26
C PHE A 43 -11.56 -2.51 -7.12
N LEU A 44 -10.74 -1.90 -6.25
CA LEU A 44 -11.24 -1.20 -5.07
C LEU A 44 -11.66 0.23 -5.43
N LYS A 45 -12.95 0.56 -5.27
CA LYS A 45 -13.56 1.87 -5.62
C LYS A 45 -13.12 3.07 -4.75
N GLN A 46 -12.03 2.97 -3.99
CA GLN A 46 -11.55 4.07 -3.14
C GLN A 46 -10.49 4.88 -3.88
N ALA A 47 -10.61 6.21 -3.87
CA ALA A 47 -9.61 7.09 -4.47
C ALA A 47 -8.25 7.13 -3.74
N ALA A 48 -8.08 6.35 -2.67
CA ALA A 48 -6.79 6.16 -1.99
C ALA A 48 -6.08 4.89 -2.47
N SER A 49 -6.75 4.03 -3.25
CA SER A 49 -6.15 2.83 -3.83
C SER A 49 -4.98 3.17 -4.74
N ASP A 50 -5.13 4.18 -5.61
CA ASP A 50 -4.09 4.58 -6.56
C ASP A 50 -2.77 4.97 -5.87
N ASP A 51 -2.88 5.71 -4.77
CA ASP A 51 -1.73 6.13 -3.97
C ASP A 51 -1.04 4.91 -3.33
N VAL A 52 -1.82 3.97 -2.80
CA VAL A 52 -1.29 2.75 -2.17
C VAL A 52 -0.66 1.81 -3.21
N ILE A 53 -1.29 1.63 -4.38
CA ILE A 53 -0.75 0.87 -5.51
C ILE A 53 0.61 1.43 -5.92
N LYS A 54 0.72 2.76 -6.04
CA LYS A 54 1.97 3.41 -6.44
C LYS A 54 3.11 3.13 -5.46
N VAL A 55 2.84 3.17 -4.16
CA VAL A 55 3.85 2.88 -3.13
C VAL A 55 4.25 1.41 -3.15
N ILE A 56 3.30 0.48 -3.29
CA ILE A 56 3.57 -0.96 -3.39
C ILE A 56 4.45 -1.25 -4.62
N LYS A 57 4.10 -0.69 -5.79
CA LYS A 57 4.89 -0.84 -7.02
C LYS A 57 6.29 -0.23 -6.93
N SER A 58 6.50 0.75 -6.05
CA SER A 58 7.81 1.37 -5.83
C SER A 58 8.70 0.58 -4.85
N ALA A 59 8.10 -0.29 -4.02
CA ALA A 59 8.82 -1.11 -3.06
C ALA A 59 9.06 -2.54 -3.55
N ALA A 60 8.17 -3.07 -4.42
CA ALA A 60 8.37 -4.35 -5.10
C ALA A 60 9.56 -4.28 -6.07
#